data_AF-A0A0X1T8K2-F1
#
_entry.id   AF-A0A0X1T8K2-F1
#
_cell.length_a   1.000
_cell.length_b   1.000
_cell.length_c   1.000
_cell.angle_alpha   90.00
_cell.angle_beta   90.00
_cell.angle_gamma   90.00
#
_symmetry.space_group_name_H-M   'P 1'
#
loop_
_entity.id
_entity.type
_entity.pdbx_description
1 polymer ?
#
loop_
_entity_poly.entity_id
_entity_poly.type
_entity_poly.pdbx_seq_one_letter_code
_entity_poly.pdbx_strand_id
1 'polypeptide(L)'
;MQVDSELNIAHEWMSVTQALRRRLWNLHTDKRGAQDDPKRAFDAWEGIIKENKDLQADKKNGVPSASLVEFYYGEAILKDLD
;
A
#
# COMPACT_ATOMS: atom_id res chain seq x y z
N MET A 1 -27.90 20.56 0.93
CA MET A 1 -26.70 19.82 1.36
C MET A 1 -25.54 20.41 0.55
N GLN A 2 -24.59 21.08 1.20
CA GLN A 2 -23.36 21.53 0.54
C GLN A 2 -22.40 20.34 0.52
N VAL A 3 -21.83 20.04 -0.64
CA VAL A 3 -20.76 19.05 -0.83
C VAL A 3 -19.50 19.81 -1.22
N ASP A 4 -18.34 19.34 -0.79
CA ASP A 4 -17.06 19.95 -1.13
C ASP A 4 -16.80 19.88 -2.64
N SER A 5 -16.19 20.93 -3.19
CA SER A 5 -15.80 20.98 -4.61
C SER A 5 -14.42 20.37 -4.77
N GLU A 6 -14.33 19.26 -5.50
CA GLU A 6 -13.08 18.56 -5.81
C GLU A 6 -12.60 18.89 -7.23
N LEU A 7 -11.28 18.95 -7.43
CA LEU A 7 -10.65 19.07 -8.74
C LEU A 7 -9.60 17.97 -8.93
N ASN A 8 -9.72 17.19 -10.00
CA ASN A 8 -8.79 16.12 -10.33
C ASN A 8 -8.11 16.37 -11.68
N ILE A 9 -6.87 15.90 -11.83
CA ILE A 9 -6.09 15.95 -13.08
C ILE A 9 -5.64 14.54 -13.43
N ALA A 10 -5.96 14.09 -14.66
CA ALA A 10 -5.46 12.84 -15.22
C ALA A 10 -4.22 13.12 -16.08
N HIS A 11 -3.16 12.32 -15.90
CA HIS A 11 -1.91 12.46 -16.65
C HIS A 11 -1.39 11.09 -17.07
N GLU A 12 -1.31 10.83 -18.38
CA GLU A 12 -1.05 9.49 -18.93
C GLU A 12 0.41 9.24 -19.35
N TRP A 13 1.32 10.19 -19.04
CA TRP A 13 2.71 10.02 -19.45
C TRP A 13 3.43 8.97 -18.60
N MET A 14 3.58 7.76 -19.16
CA MET A 14 4.14 6.59 -18.48
C MET A 14 5.47 6.86 -17.78
N SER A 15 6.43 7.57 -18.40
CA SER A 15 7.72 7.81 -17.77
C SER A 15 7.61 8.65 -16.49
N VAL A 16 6.66 9.59 -16.46
CA VAL A 16 6.37 10.42 -15.28
C VAL A 16 5.61 9.60 -14.23
N THR A 17 4.54 8.91 -14.63
CA THR A 17 3.68 8.17 -13.70
C THR A 17 4.40 6.97 -13.09
N GLN A 18 5.23 6.26 -13.86
CA GLN A 18 6.02 5.13 -13.38
C GLN A 18 7.12 5.57 -12.41
N ALA A 19 7.80 6.68 -12.68
CA ALA A 19 8.82 7.23 -11.78
C ALA A 19 8.18 7.67 -10.44
N LEU A 20 7.03 8.35 -10.50
CA LEU A 20 6.27 8.74 -9.31
C LEU A 20 5.83 7.52 -8.49
N ARG A 21 5.24 6.50 -9.14
CA ARG A 21 4.84 5.23 -8.53
C ARG A 21 6.00 4.59 -7.78
N ARG A 22 7.16 4.41 -8.44
CA ARG A 22 8.36 3.81 -7.83
C ARG A 22 8.84 4.62 -6.62
N ARG A 23 8.85 5.95 -6.71
CA ARG A 23 9.28 6.83 -5.61
C ARG A 23 8.38 6.71 -4.39
N LEU A 24 7.06 6.75 -4.58
CA LEU A 24 6.09 6.62 -3.49
C LEU A 24 6.19 5.24 -2.83
N TRP A 25 6.25 4.17 -3.62
CA TRP A 25 6.43 2.84 -3.05
C TRP A 25 7.75 2.72 -2.30
N ASN A 26 8.87 3.20 -2.85
CA ASN A 26 10.16 3.19 -2.15
C ASN A 26 10.09 3.86 -0.78
N LEU A 27 9.36 4.98 -0.67
CA LEU A 27 9.18 5.70 0.60
C LEU A 27 8.35 4.89 1.61
N HIS A 28 7.25 4.28 1.18
CA HIS A 28 6.30 3.62 2.08
C HIS A 28 6.64 2.17 2.42
N THR A 29 7.54 1.54 1.66
CA THR A 29 7.87 0.12 1.79
C THR A 29 9.32 -0.15 2.17
N ASP A 30 10.06 0.89 2.55
CA ASP A 30 11.51 0.80 2.76
C ASP A 30 12.21 0.13 1.57
N LYS A 31 11.89 0.62 0.36
CA LYS A 31 12.41 0.13 -0.94
C LYS A 31 12.03 -1.31 -1.33
N ARG A 32 11.15 -1.98 -0.59
CA ARG A 32 10.69 -3.35 -0.86
C ARG A 32 9.41 -3.36 -1.70
N GLY A 33 9.47 -3.85 -2.94
CA GLY A 33 8.25 -3.93 -3.79
C GLY A 33 7.97 -2.67 -4.60
N ALA A 34 8.96 -1.80 -4.82
CA ALA A 34 8.83 -0.63 -5.68
C ALA A 34 9.02 -0.93 -7.18
N GLN A 35 9.55 -2.10 -7.54
CA GLN A 35 9.76 -2.56 -8.92
C GLN A 35 8.45 -2.68 -9.73
N ASP A 36 8.57 -3.01 -11.02
CA ASP A 36 7.42 -3.06 -11.95
C ASP A 36 6.80 -4.45 -12.09
N ASP A 37 7.40 -5.49 -11.49
CA ASP A 37 6.79 -6.83 -11.42
C ASP A 37 5.70 -6.83 -10.34
N PRO A 38 4.40 -6.91 -10.71
CA PRO A 38 3.32 -6.78 -9.74
C PRO A 38 3.27 -7.92 -8.75
N LYS A 39 3.62 -9.15 -9.17
CA LYS A 39 3.60 -10.32 -8.30
C LYS A 39 4.66 -10.17 -7.21
N ARG A 40 5.90 -9.87 -7.60
CA ARG A 40 7.00 -9.66 -6.65
C ARG A 40 6.74 -8.46 -5.74
N ALA A 41 6.11 -7.40 -6.25
CA ALA A 41 5.73 -6.26 -5.44
C ALA A 41 4.69 -6.65 -4.38
N PHE A 42 3.65 -7.37 -4.77
CA PHE A 42 2.60 -7.83 -3.87
C PHE A 42 3.13 -8.78 -2.79
N ASP A 43 3.98 -9.74 -3.15
CA ASP A 43 4.63 -10.64 -2.20
C ASP A 43 5.47 -9.86 -1.17
N ALA A 44 6.19 -8.82 -1.62
CA ALA A 44 6.97 -7.95 -0.73
C ALA A 44 6.07 -7.14 0.21
N TRP A 45 4.96 -6.59 -0.29
CA TRP A 45 3.99 -5.86 0.52
C TRP A 45 3.34 -6.74 1.57
N GLU A 46 3.00 -7.97 1.23
CA GLU A 46 2.47 -8.95 2.19
C GLU A 46 3.48 -9.22 3.31
N GLY A 47 4.76 -9.39 2.97
CA GLY A 47 5.84 -9.55 3.95
C GLY A 47 5.96 -8.38 4.91
N ILE A 48 5.93 -7.15 4.40
CA ILE A 48 5.96 -5.92 5.22
C ILE A 48 4.78 -5.87 6.19
N ILE A 49 3.58 -6.17 5.70
CA ILE A 49 2.35 -6.14 6.50
C ILE A 49 2.42 -7.17 7.63
N LYS A 50 2.88 -8.39 7.35
CA LYS A 50 3.08 -9.45 8.37
C LYS A 50 4.11 -9.03 9.42
N GLU A 51 5.27 -8.57 8.98
CA GLU A 51 6.34 -8.08 9.86
C GLU A 51 5.86 -6.92 10.74
N ASN A 52 5.13 -5.96 10.18
CA ASN A 52 4.59 -4.84 10.93
C ASN A 52 3.57 -5.29 11.98
N LYS A 53 2.71 -6.26 11.68
CA LYS A 53 1.76 -6.84 12.65
C LYS A 53 2.48 -7.53 13.79
N ASP A 54 3.53 -8.30 13.49
CA ASP A 54 4.34 -9.00 14.49
C ASP A 54 5.09 -8.00 15.39
N LEU A 55 5.66 -6.94 14.81
CA LEU A 55 6.33 -5.87 15.57
C LEU A 55 5.34 -5.14 16.46
N GLN A 56 4.17 -4.77 15.94
CA GLN A 56 3.13 -4.06 16.70
C GLN A 56 2.48 -4.91 17.80
N ALA A 57 2.65 -6.24 17.79
CA ALA A 57 2.22 -7.10 18.88
C ALA A 57 3.02 -6.82 20.17
N ASP A 58 4.27 -6.38 20.07
CA ASP A 58 5.02 -5.81 21.21
C ASP A 58 4.57 -4.37 21.47
N LYS A 59 3.63 -4.21 22.41
CA LYS A 59 3.11 -2.89 22.81
C LYS A 59 4.13 -1.97 23.50
N LYS A 60 5.32 -2.48 23.86
CA LYS A 60 6.33 -1.70 24.60
C LYS A 60 7.39 -1.12 23.67
N ASN A 61 7.85 -1.88 22.68
CA ASN A 61 8.94 -1.47 21.78
C ASN A 61 8.66 -1.72 20.29
N GLY A 62 7.46 -2.18 19.95
CA GLY A 62 7.06 -2.49 18.58
C GLY A 62 7.01 -1.28 17.68
N VAL A 63 8.00 -1.14 16.80
CA VAL A 63 8.03 -0.10 15.76
C VAL A 63 7.88 -0.77 14.41
N PRO A 64 6.95 -0.33 13.54
CA PRO A 64 6.83 -0.87 12.18
C PRO A 64 8.14 -0.75 11.38
N SER A 65 8.44 -1.79 10.59
CA SER A 65 9.57 -1.83 9.66
C SER A 65 9.41 -0.89 8.45
N ALA A 66 8.17 -0.54 8.09
CA ALA A 66 7.84 0.42 7.05
C ALA A 66 6.44 1.03 7.28
N SER A 67 6.07 2.07 6.54
CA SER A 67 4.79 2.76 6.71
C SER A 67 3.56 1.96 6.24
N LEU A 68 3.72 1.00 5.34
CA LEU A 68 2.63 0.15 4.86
C LEU A 68 2.19 -0.83 5.97
N VAL A 69 1.01 -0.65 6.56
CA VAL A 69 0.52 -1.50 7.66
C VAL A 69 -0.60 -2.47 7.25
N GLU A 70 -1.48 -2.08 6.32
CA GLU A 70 -2.51 -2.94 5.73
C GLU A 70 -3.14 -2.26 4.50
N PHE A 71 -3.88 -3.03 3.70
CA PHE A 71 -4.81 -2.51 2.70
C PHE A 71 -6.22 -2.51 3.27
N TYR A 72 -6.88 -1.36 3.29
CA TYR A 72 -8.26 -1.26 3.72
C TYR A 72 -9.18 -1.94 2.70
N TYR A 73 -9.94 -2.94 3.14
CA TYR A 73 -11.01 -3.57 2.38
C TYR A 73 -12.35 -3.22 3.04
N GLY A 74 -13.07 -2.27 2.45
CA GLY A 74 -14.33 -1.74 2.98
C GLY A 74 -15.60 -2.45 2.50
N GLU A 75 -15.48 -3.43 1.59
CA GLU A 75 -16.65 -4.11 1.01
C GLU A 75 -17.11 -5.30 1.86
N ALA A 76 -18.39 -5.67 1.69
CA ALA A 76 -18.92 -6.91 2.26
C ALA A 76 -18.17 -8.11 1.67
N ILE A 77 -17.69 -9.01 2.52
CA ILE A 77 -17.13 -10.29 2.07
C ILE A 77 -18.28 -11.11 1.48
N LEU A 78 -18.43 -11.06 0.15
CA LEU A 78 -19.27 -12.00 -0.58
C LEU A 78 -18.57 -13.36 -0.54
N LYS A 79 -18.93 -14.18 0.44
CA LYS A 79 -18.60 -15.60 0.42
C LYS A 79 -19.60 -16.28 -0.52
N ASP A 80 -19.11 -17.01 -1.51
CA ASP A 80 -19.94 -18.01 -2.19
C ASP A 80 -20.45 -18.99 -1.12
N LEU A 81 -21.76 -19.16 -1.05
CA LEU A 81 -22.46 -20.04 -0.12
C LEU A 81 -22.78 -21.41 -0.76
N ASP A 82 -22.06 -21.78 -1.83
CA ASP A 82 -22.24 -23.04 -2.55
C ASP A 82 -21.12 -24.05 -2.23
#